data_AF-A0A0G0D8B4-F1
#
_entry.id   AF-A0A0G0D8B4-F1
#
_cell.length_a   1.000
_cell.length_b   1.000
_cell.length_c   1.000
_cell.angle_alpha   90.00
_cell.angle_beta   90.00
_cell.angle_gamma   90.00
#
_symmetry.space_group_name_H-M   'P 1'
#
loop_
_entity.id
_entity.type
_entity.pdbx_description
1 polymer ?
#
loop_
_entity_poly.entity_id
_entity_poly.type
_entity_poly.pdbx_seq_one_letter_code
_entity_poly.pdbx_strand_id
1 'polypeptide(L)' 'MTKKEKQRVTLFLNPSLLKQAKAQAIVEDLNLTNFVEKALIKYLPKKTIIRKADI' A
#
# COMPACT_ATOMS: atom_id res chain seq x y z
N MET A 1 -15.74 20.67 7.76
CA MET A 1 -15.04 20.21 6.54
C MET A 1 -14.51 18.80 6.78
N THR A 2 -15.13 17.78 6.19
CA THR A 2 -14.76 16.38 6.41
C THR A 2 -13.45 16.03 5.71
N LYS A 3 -12.38 15.75 6.48
CA LYS A 3 -11.09 15.20 6.02
C LYS A 3 -11.28 13.84 5.34
N LYS A 4 -11.46 13.81 4.02
CA LYS A 4 -11.38 12.60 3.19
C LYS A 4 -10.19 12.75 2.24
N GLU A 5 -8.97 12.66 2.77
CA GLU A 5 -7.71 12.82 2.01
C GLU A 5 -7.22 11.50 1.37
N LYS A 6 -8.07 10.47 1.27
CA LYS A 6 -7.67 9.22 0.59
C LYS A 6 -7.74 9.42 -0.93
N GLN A 7 -6.58 9.57 -1.56
CA GLN A 7 -6.44 9.59 -3.01
C GLN A 7 -6.52 8.17 -3.57
N ARG A 8 -7.39 7.95 -4.58
CA ARG A 8 -7.40 6.67 -5.33
C ARG A 8 -6.20 6.64 -6.28
N VAL A 9 -5.47 5.54 -6.28
CA VAL A 9 -4.35 5.29 -7.18
C VAL A 9 -4.63 3.98 -7.93
N THR A 10 -4.50 4.02 -9.25
CA THR A 10 -4.56 2.82 -10.10
C THR A 10 -3.13 2.33 -10.34
N LEU A 11 -2.87 1.07 -10.00
CA LEU A 11 -1.58 0.42 -10.18
C LEU A 11 -1.76 -0.81 -11.08
N PHE A 12 -0.93 -0.92 -12.09
CA PHE A 12 -0.85 -2.12 -12.92
C PHE A 12 0.18 -3.07 -12.30
N LEU A 13 -0.27 -4.23 -11.86
CA LEU A 13 0.55 -5.23 -11.17
C LEU A 13 0.44 -6.57 -11.88
N ASN A 14 1.43 -7.43 -11.66
CA ASN A 14 1.38 -8.80 -12.16
C ASN A 14 0.11 -9.51 -11.63
N PRO A 15 -0.72 -10.13 -12.48
CA PRO A 15 -1.93 -10.84 -12.06
C PRO A 15 -1.69 -11.94 -11.01
N SER A 16 -0.55 -12.63 -11.06
CA SER A 16 -0.22 -13.66 -10.07
C SER A 16 -0.04 -13.07 -8.66
N LEU A 17 0.62 -11.91 -8.58
CA LEU A 17 0.81 -11.16 -7.35
C LEU A 17 -0.53 -10.68 -6.77
N LEU A 18 -1.42 -10.17 -7.63
CA LEU A 18 -2.76 -9.74 -7.22
C LEU A 18 -3.60 -10.89 -6.66
N LYS A 19 -3.54 -12.08 -7.29
CA LYS A 19 -4.23 -13.28 -6.79
C LYS A 19 -3.74 -13.68 -5.41
N GLN A 20 -2.42 -13.72 -5.22
CA GLN A 20 -1.82 -14.05 -3.94
C GLN A 20 -2.18 -13.02 -2.86
N ALA A 21 -2.08 -11.72 -3.16
CA ALA A 21 -2.43 -10.65 -2.24
C ALA A 21 -3.91 -10.72 -1.83
N LYS A 22 -4.81 -11.05 -2.77
CA LYS A 22 -6.24 -11.23 -2.46
C LYS A 22 -6.48 -12.44 -1.54
N ALA A 23 -5.82 -13.56 -1.79
CA ALA A 23 -5.92 -14.73 -0.91
C ALA A 23 -5.42 -14.42 0.50
N GLN A 24 -4.27 -13.73 0.61
CA GLN A 24 -3.72 -13.32 1.89
C GLN A 24 -4.64 -12.34 2.64
N ALA A 25 -5.24 -11.39 1.92
CA ALA A 25 -6.19 -10.45 2.51
C ALA A 25 -7.39 -11.16 3.14
N ILE A 26 -7.92 -12.22 2.50
CA ILE A 26 -9.01 -13.03 3.05
C ILE A 26 -8.58 -13.76 4.33
N VAL A 27 -7.38 -14.34 4.36
CA VAL A 27 -6.83 -15.01 5.56
C VAL A 27 -6.68 -14.04 6.74
N GLU A 28 -6.38 -12.77 6.47
CA GLU A 28 -6.25 -11.71 7.48
C GLU A 28 -7.58 -10.99 7.80
N ASP A 29 -8.71 -11.42 7.24
CA ASP A 29 -10.01 -10.73 7.34
C ASP A 29 -9.96 -9.24 6.94
N LEU A 30 -9.18 -8.96 5.89
CA LEU A 30 -8.99 -7.63 5.31
C LEU A 30 -9.50 -7.60 3.86
N ASN A 31 -9.94 -6.43 3.40
CA ASN A 31 -10.07 -6.19 1.97
C ASN A 31 -8.69 -5.93 1.34
N LEU A 32 -8.60 -6.09 0.02
CA LEU A 32 -7.33 -5.92 -0.72
C LEU A 32 -6.70 -4.53 -0.51
N THR A 33 -7.52 -3.47 -0.44
CA THR A 33 -7.04 -2.10 -0.24
C THR A 33 -6.34 -1.96 1.12
N ASN A 34 -6.99 -2.41 2.19
CA ASN A 34 -6.44 -2.35 3.55
C ASN A 34 -5.18 -3.22 3.68
N PHE A 35 -5.17 -4.39 3.04
CA PHE A 35 -4.00 -5.26 3.00
C PHE A 35 -2.81 -4.58 2.32
N VAL A 36 -3.02 -3.95 1.16
CA VAL A 36 -1.97 -3.21 0.44
C VAL A 36 -1.51 -2.00 1.23
N GLU A 37 -2.41 -1.21 1.82
CA GLU A 37 -2.05 -0.07 2.68
C GLU A 37 -1.14 -0.52 3.84
N LYS A 38 -1.49 -1.62 4.53
CA LYS A 38 -0.69 -2.21 5.60
C LYS A 38 0.69 -2.65 5.11
N ALA A 39 0.76 -3.28 3.94
CA ALA A 39 2.01 -3.69 3.33
C ALA A 39 2.91 -2.49 2.97
N LEU A 40 2.33 -1.41 2.43
CA LEU A 40 3.05 -0.18 2.11
C LEU A 40 3.60 0.49 3.37
N ILE A 41 2.79 0.61 4.43
CA ILE A 41 3.24 1.16 5.71
C ILE A 41 4.38 0.32 6.30
N LYS A 42 4.27 -1.02 6.23
CA LYS A 42 5.33 -1.92 6.68
C LYS A 42 6.62 -1.76 5.88
N TYR A 43 6.51 -1.44 4.60
CA TYR A 43 7.65 -1.20 3.72
C TYR A 43 8.33 0.16 3.98
N LEU A 44 7.60 1.14 4.54
CA LEU A 44 8.20 2.44 4.85
C LEU A 44 9.35 2.29 5.86
N PRO A 45 10.48 2.98 5.65
CA PRO A 45 11.60 2.93 6.58
C PRO A 45 11.21 3.55 7.93
N LYS A 46 11.69 2.97 9.03
CA LYS A 46 11.46 3.48 10.40
C LYS A 46 11.94 4.94 10.58
N LYS A 47 12.90 5.37 9.77
CA LYS A 47 13.37 6.75 9.66
C LYS A 47 13.32 7.15 8.20
N THR A 48 12.47 8.11 7.86
CA THR A 48 12.45 8.73 6.53
C THR A 48 13.67 9.64 6.39
N ILE A 49 14.76 9.12 5.84
CA ILE A 49 15.91 9.96 5.46
C ILE A 49 15.55 10.62 4.13
N ILE A 50 14.93 11.81 4.19
CA ILE A 50 14.75 12.66 3.02
C ILE A 50 16.13 13.23 2.69
N ARG A 51 16.85 12.59 1.77
CA ARG A 51 18.07 13.16 1.20
C ARG A 51 17.62 14.23 0.21
N LYS A 52 18.07 15.48 0.39
CA LYS A 52 17.98 16.47 -0.68
C LYS A 52 18.72 15.88 -1.87
N ALA A 53 18.06 15.82 -3.03
CA ALA A 53 18.77 15.60 -4.27
C ALA A 53 19.65 16.83 -4.47
N ASP A 54 20.96 16.62 -4.60
CA ASP A 54 21.84 17.66 -5.13
C ASP A 54 21.43 17.85 -6.60
N ILE A 55 20.84 19.01 -6.89
CA ILE A 55 20.55 19.47 -8.25
C ILE A 55 21.60 20.52 -8.58
#